data_AF-A0A6N2YMN4-F1
#
_entry.id   AF-A0A6N2YMN4-F1
#
_cell.length_a   1.000
_cell.length_b   1.000
_cell.length_c   1.000
_cell.angle_alpha   90.00
_cell.angle_beta   90.00
_cell.angle_gamma   90.00
#
_symmetry.space_group_name_H-M   'P 1'
#
loop_
_entity.id
_entity.type
_entity.pdbx_description
1 polymer ?
#
loop_
_entity_poly.entity_id
_entity_poly.type
_entity_poly.pdbx_seq_one_letter_code
_entity_poly.pdbx_strand_id
1 'polypeptide(L)'
;MAFRRKDPQSLFGSSGFSVTKTLFEAPALSFLPDVYQDSSSGKWAVAYHGASPVIFNYGDVVDAMLIEDASLDIHEVEDKKGLFKQIVKNPARVSRAAAGADGSMCPGLTLRVTTDSNWVDGGVGELLIPIITRPVRTSSLVYRQLLEFGVNLKSEFIAMRDAAARHEC
;
A
#
# COMPACT_ATOMS: atom_id res chain seq x y z
N MET A 1 13.32 21.50 -16.15
CA MET A 1 14.00 21.43 -14.84
C MET A 1 13.83 20.02 -14.31
N ALA A 2 14.91 19.23 -14.23
CA ALA A 2 14.84 17.92 -13.59
C ALA A 2 14.84 18.15 -12.08
N PHE A 3 13.77 17.77 -11.39
CA PHE A 3 13.77 17.72 -9.93
C PHE A 3 14.87 16.76 -9.51
N ARG A 4 15.96 17.28 -8.92
CA ARG A 4 17.01 16.44 -8.34
C ARG A 4 16.33 15.64 -7.22
N ARG A 5 16.26 14.32 -7.38
CA ARG A 5 15.75 13.42 -6.32
C ARG A 5 16.59 13.65 -5.06
N LYS A 6 15.92 13.90 -3.95
CA LYS A 6 16.54 14.00 -2.64
C LYS A 6 16.98 12.59 -2.23
N ASP A 7 18.21 12.45 -1.76
CA ASP A 7 18.72 11.19 -1.23
C ASP A 7 17.78 10.67 -0.12
N PRO A 8 17.17 9.47 -0.26
CA PRO A 8 16.24 8.95 0.75
C PRO A 8 16.87 8.80 2.12
N GLN A 9 18.19 8.59 2.21
CA GLN A 9 18.91 8.52 3.49
C GLN A 9 18.78 9.82 4.30
N SER A 10 18.63 10.96 3.64
CA SER A 10 18.50 12.26 4.30
C SER A 10 17.23 12.41 5.15
N LEU A 11 16.21 11.55 4.94
CA LEU A 11 14.98 11.54 5.73
C LEU A 11 15.19 11.02 7.15
N PHE A 12 16.24 10.21 7.36
CA PHE A 12 16.42 9.44 8.58
C PHE A 12 17.42 10.07 9.55
N GLY A 13 18.19 11.08 9.14
CA GLY A 13 19.08 11.84 10.02
C GLY A 13 19.95 10.93 10.90
N SER A 14 19.80 11.06 12.24
CA SER A 14 20.51 10.26 13.24
C SER A 14 19.68 9.12 13.85
N SER A 15 18.60 8.67 13.19
CA SER A 15 17.70 7.63 13.71
C SER A 15 18.34 6.23 13.82
N GLY A 16 19.54 6.05 13.26
CA GLY A 16 20.19 4.75 13.15
C GLY A 16 19.58 3.85 12.08
N PHE A 17 18.68 4.37 11.24
CA PHE A 17 18.12 3.65 10.09
C PHE A 17 18.95 3.88 8.84
N SER A 18 19.38 2.79 8.19
CA SER A 18 20.14 2.82 6.94
C SER A 18 19.28 2.32 5.78
N VAL A 19 19.01 3.16 4.78
CA VAL A 19 18.21 2.79 3.61
C VAL A 19 19.01 1.80 2.76
N THR A 20 18.73 0.51 2.87
CA THR A 20 19.33 -0.53 2.03
C THR A 20 18.52 -0.76 0.76
N LYS A 21 17.20 -0.53 0.81
CA LYS A 21 16.31 -0.67 -0.34
C LYS A 21 15.13 0.30 -0.26
N THR A 22 14.72 0.85 -1.40
CA THR A 22 13.44 1.54 -1.56
C THR A 22 12.41 0.53 -2.06
N LEU A 23 11.38 0.26 -1.25
CA LEU A 23 10.34 -0.72 -1.57
C LEU A 23 9.24 -0.10 -2.42
N PHE A 24 8.81 1.10 -2.02
CA PHE A 24 7.79 1.86 -2.71
C PHE A 24 8.20 3.32 -2.72
N GLU A 25 8.21 3.94 -3.90
CA GLU A 25 8.42 5.37 -4.05
C GLU A 25 7.11 6.00 -4.50
N ALA A 26 6.59 6.91 -3.70
CA ALA A 26 5.35 7.60 -3.98
C ALA A 26 5.52 8.52 -5.19
N PRO A 27 4.51 8.62 -6.07
CA PRO A 27 4.48 9.66 -7.09
C PRO A 27 4.64 11.04 -6.47
N ALA A 28 5.42 11.90 -7.12
CA ALA A 28 5.62 13.28 -6.68
C ALA A 28 4.28 14.01 -6.50
N LEU A 29 4.16 14.81 -5.44
CA LEU A 29 2.95 15.56 -5.06
C LEU A 29 1.74 14.68 -4.67
N SER A 30 1.94 13.39 -4.40
CA SER A 30 0.91 12.54 -3.80
C SER A 30 0.95 12.62 -2.27
N PHE A 31 -0.16 12.23 -1.62
CA PHE A 31 -0.23 12.04 -0.17
C PHE A 31 0.19 10.61 0.26
N LEU A 32 0.72 9.81 -0.67
CA LEU A 32 1.17 8.46 -0.37
C LEU A 32 2.54 8.51 0.30
N PRO A 33 2.83 7.58 1.21
CA PRO A 33 4.14 7.51 1.82
C PRO A 33 5.15 6.85 0.89
N ASP A 34 6.41 7.20 1.06
CA ASP A 34 7.52 6.36 0.62
C ASP A 34 7.75 5.23 1.64
N VAL A 35 8.22 4.08 1.15
CA VAL A 35 8.51 2.92 2.00
C VAL A 35 9.93 2.43 1.74
N TYR A 36 10.68 2.29 2.84
CA TYR A 36 12.09 1.94 2.82
C TYR A 36 12.37 0.73 3.71
N GLN A 37 13.47 0.05 3.40
CA GLN A 37 13.96 -1.11 4.15
C GLN A 37 15.38 -0.81 4.65
N ASP A 38 15.65 -1.21 5.89
CA ASP A 38 16.97 -1.41 6.46
C ASP A 38 17.13 -2.90 6.78
N SER A 39 17.64 -3.63 5.79
CA SER A 39 17.87 -5.07 5.90
C SER A 39 19.00 -5.44 6.84
N SER A 40 19.90 -4.51 7.16
CA SER A 40 21.01 -4.76 8.09
C SER A 40 20.54 -4.76 9.54
N SER A 41 19.50 -3.97 9.83
CA SER A 41 18.94 -3.82 11.17
C SER A 41 17.62 -4.57 11.38
N GLY A 42 17.09 -5.24 10.34
CA GLY A 42 15.79 -5.91 10.39
C GLY A 42 14.63 -4.93 10.56
N LYS A 43 14.72 -3.75 9.94
CA LYS A 43 13.77 -2.65 10.09
C LYS A 43 13.23 -2.19 8.75
N TRP A 44 12.07 -1.56 8.78
CA TRP A 44 11.47 -0.88 7.64
C TRP A 44 10.85 0.43 8.09
N ALA A 45 10.54 1.31 7.14
CA ALA A 45 10.05 2.63 7.48
C ALA A 45 9.03 3.16 6.47
N VAL A 46 8.12 3.98 6.99
CA VAL A 46 7.10 4.71 6.24
C VAL A 46 7.38 6.20 6.39
N ALA A 47 7.58 6.90 5.29
CA ALA A 47 7.87 8.33 5.28
C ALA A 47 6.78 9.10 4.53
N TYR A 48 5.99 9.90 5.25
CA TYR A 48 5.04 10.83 4.65
C TYR A 48 5.71 12.17 4.35
N HIS A 49 5.33 12.80 3.24
CA HIS A 49 5.85 14.10 2.89
C HIS A 49 5.52 15.15 3.97
N GLY A 50 6.55 15.76 4.56
CA GLY A 50 6.41 16.77 5.61
C GLY A 50 6.26 16.24 7.04
N ALA A 51 6.32 14.92 7.24
CA ALA A 51 6.32 14.29 8.56
C ALA A 51 7.65 13.56 8.81
N SER A 52 7.97 13.34 10.10
CA SER A 52 9.08 12.45 10.46
C SER A 52 8.75 11.01 10.05
N PRO A 53 9.71 10.25 9.49
CA PRO A 53 9.48 8.84 9.17
C PRO A 53 9.17 8.02 10.42
N VAL A 54 8.27 7.06 10.26
CA VAL A 54 7.98 6.05 11.29
C VAL A 54 8.78 4.80 10.95
N ILE A 55 9.51 4.27 11.94
CA ILE A 55 10.38 3.11 11.79
C ILE A 55 9.76 1.94 12.56
N PHE A 56 9.74 0.79 11.92
CA PHE A 56 9.17 -0.47 12.38
C PHE A 56 10.25 -1.55 12.36
N ASN A 57 10.08 -2.58 13.18
CA ASN A 57 10.81 -3.83 13.04
C ASN A 57 10.12 -4.72 12.00
N TYR A 58 10.85 -5.65 11.41
CA TYR A 58 10.27 -6.67 10.54
C TYR A 58 9.20 -7.52 11.26
N GLY A 59 9.40 -7.80 12.55
CA GLY A 59 8.45 -8.54 13.37
C GLY A 59 7.10 -7.84 13.54
N ASP A 60 7.03 -6.54 13.28
CA ASP A 60 5.78 -5.78 13.37
C ASP A 60 4.84 -6.10 12.19
N VAL A 61 5.31 -6.76 11.13
CA VAL A 61 4.48 -7.13 9.97
C VAL A 61 3.68 -8.39 10.28
N VAL A 62 2.35 -8.26 10.37
CA VAL A 62 1.44 -9.39 10.60
C VAL A 62 1.06 -10.06 9.30
N ASP A 63 0.60 -9.27 8.33
CA ASP A 63 0.08 -9.76 7.05
C ASP A 63 0.28 -8.74 5.92
N ALA A 64 0.29 -9.23 4.68
CA ALA A 64 0.33 -8.40 3.48
C ALA A 64 -0.54 -9.02 2.38
N MET A 65 -1.55 -8.27 1.93
CA MET A 65 -2.54 -8.75 0.95
C MET A 65 -2.79 -7.73 -0.17
N LEU A 66 -2.95 -8.23 -1.40
CA LEU A 66 -3.49 -7.43 -2.49
C LEU A 66 -5.01 -7.53 -2.48
N ILE A 67 -5.67 -6.38 -2.45
CA ILE A 67 -7.12 -6.25 -2.41
C ILE A 67 -7.55 -5.54 -3.68
N GLU A 68 -8.43 -6.16 -4.46
CA GLU A 68 -9.10 -5.45 -5.54
C GLU A 68 -10.19 -4.52 -4.97
N ASP A 69 -10.17 -3.26 -5.41
CA ASP A 69 -11.13 -2.22 -4.99
C ASP A 69 -12.58 -2.53 -5.43
N ALA A 70 -12.79 -3.64 -6.14
CA ALA A 70 -14.08 -4.18 -6.57
C ALA A 70 -14.98 -4.61 -5.40
N SER A 71 -14.45 -4.70 -4.17
CA SER A 71 -15.17 -5.05 -2.94
C SER A 71 -16.15 -3.95 -2.48
N LEU A 72 -16.94 -3.41 -3.39
CA LEU A 72 -18.33 -3.18 -3.01
C LEU A 72 -18.95 -4.57 -2.85
N ASP A 73 -19.42 -4.86 -1.65
CA ASP A 73 -20.49 -5.84 -1.48
C ASP A 73 -21.75 -5.23 -2.13
N ILE A 74 -21.82 -5.22 -3.47
CA ILE A 74 -22.99 -4.72 -4.22
C ILE A 74 -24.19 -5.65 -3.96
N HIS A 75 -23.94 -6.83 -3.41
CA HIS A 75 -24.97 -7.76 -2.95
C HIS A 75 -25.71 -7.28 -1.69
N GLU A 76 -25.27 -6.23 -1.00
CA GLU A 76 -25.95 -5.71 0.20
C GLU A 76 -26.92 -4.54 -0.06
N VAL A 77 -27.20 -4.19 -1.32
CA VAL A 77 -28.06 -3.04 -1.63
C VAL A 77 -29.15 -3.40 -2.63
N GLU A 78 -30.24 -3.99 -2.12
CA GLU A 78 -31.49 -4.19 -2.87
C GLU A 78 -32.26 -2.86 -3.13
N ASP A 79 -31.91 -1.74 -2.47
CA ASP A 79 -32.66 -0.47 -2.54
C ASP A 79 -31.88 0.71 -3.16
N LYS A 80 -32.55 1.45 -4.07
CA LYS A 80 -32.06 2.69 -4.71
C LYS A 80 -31.55 3.73 -3.71
N LYS A 81 -32.14 3.82 -2.51
CA LYS A 81 -31.64 4.74 -1.46
C LYS A 81 -30.30 4.32 -0.89
N GLY A 82 -30.02 3.02 -0.80
CA GLY A 82 -28.71 2.51 -0.38
C GLY A 82 -27.62 2.81 -1.41
N LEU A 83 -27.95 2.70 -2.70
CA LEU A 83 -27.03 3.02 -3.79
C LEU A 83 -26.71 4.51 -3.81
N PHE A 84 -27.71 5.38 -3.67
CA PHE A 84 -27.51 6.82 -3.55
C PHE A 84 -26.63 7.19 -2.34
N LYS A 85 -26.84 6.57 -1.18
CA LYS A 85 -25.97 6.79 0.00
C LYS A 85 -24.53 6.38 -0.26
N GLN A 86 -24.30 5.27 -0.97
CA GLN A 86 -22.94 4.85 -1.33
C GLN A 86 -22.28 5.78 -2.36
N ILE A 87 -23.04 6.24 -3.37
CA ILE A 87 -22.56 7.22 -4.36
C ILE A 87 -22.16 8.52 -3.67
N VAL A 88 -22.98 9.03 -2.73
CA VAL A 88 -22.65 10.25 -1.99
C VAL A 88 -21.40 10.07 -1.12
N LYS A 89 -21.24 8.91 -0.46
CA LYS A 89 -20.09 8.63 0.40
C LYS A 89 -18.78 8.51 -0.37
N ASN A 90 -18.80 7.87 -1.54
CA ASN A 90 -17.59 7.70 -2.35
C ASN A 90 -17.96 7.49 -3.84
N PRO A 91 -18.22 8.57 -4.59
CA PRO A 91 -18.68 8.46 -5.97
C PRO A 91 -17.62 7.84 -6.87
N ALA A 92 -16.35 8.13 -6.60
CA ALA A 92 -15.22 7.57 -7.36
C ALA A 92 -15.14 6.04 -7.21
N ARG A 93 -15.39 5.51 -6.00
CA ARG A 93 -15.39 4.05 -5.76
C ARG A 93 -16.54 3.36 -6.47
N VAL A 94 -17.74 3.94 -6.48
CA VAL A 94 -18.89 3.38 -7.21
C VAL A 94 -18.63 3.37 -8.72
N SER A 95 -18.07 4.44 -9.28
CA SER A 95 -17.70 4.49 -10.69
C SER A 95 -16.66 3.42 -11.06
N ARG A 96 -15.68 3.15 -10.18
CA ARG A 96 -14.69 2.10 -10.39
C ARG A 96 -15.33 0.72 -10.38
N ALA A 97 -16.17 0.41 -9.39
CA ALA A 97 -16.85 -0.89 -9.31
C ALA A 97 -17.73 -1.16 -10.54
N ALA A 98 -18.45 -0.14 -11.03
CA ALA A 98 -19.21 -0.26 -12.29
C ALA A 98 -18.32 -0.53 -13.50
N ALA A 99 -17.13 0.08 -13.56
CA ALA A 99 -16.16 -0.17 -14.63
C ALA A 99 -15.59 -1.59 -14.62
N GLY A 100 -15.51 -2.24 -13.45
CA GLY A 100 -15.06 -3.64 -13.30
C GLY A 100 -16.15 -4.70 -13.44
N ALA A 101 -17.41 -4.31 -13.62
CA ALA A 101 -18.57 -5.21 -13.52
C ALA A 101 -18.60 -6.33 -14.58
N ASP A 102 -17.96 -6.14 -15.74
CA ASP A 102 -17.86 -7.14 -16.80
C ASP A 102 -16.59 -8.01 -16.73
N GLY A 103 -15.74 -7.80 -15.71
CA GLY A 103 -14.47 -8.52 -15.51
C GLY A 103 -13.36 -8.15 -16.50
N SER A 104 -13.63 -7.29 -17.49
CA SER A 104 -12.63 -6.85 -18.49
C SER A 104 -11.68 -5.78 -17.96
N MET A 105 -12.02 -5.19 -16.82
CA MET A 105 -11.28 -4.12 -16.16
C MET A 105 -11.01 -4.48 -14.70
N CYS A 106 -9.79 -4.24 -14.25
CA CYS A 106 -9.49 -4.14 -12.83
C CYS A 106 -9.90 -2.73 -12.36
N PRO A 107 -10.87 -2.59 -11.44
CA PRO A 107 -11.37 -1.29 -11.03
C PRO A 107 -10.38 -0.55 -10.14
N GLY A 108 -9.54 -1.28 -9.40
CA GLY A 108 -8.47 -0.77 -8.57
C GLY A 108 -7.82 -1.93 -7.82
N LEU A 109 -6.59 -1.71 -7.34
CA LEU A 109 -5.78 -2.72 -6.65
C LEU A 109 -4.96 -2.01 -5.58
N THR A 110 -5.08 -2.45 -4.34
CA THR A 110 -4.42 -1.86 -3.18
C THR A 110 -3.67 -2.94 -2.43
N LEU A 111 -2.38 -2.71 -2.13
CA LEU A 111 -1.65 -3.52 -1.17
C LEU A 111 -1.99 -3.02 0.24
N ARG A 112 -2.51 -3.91 1.06
CA ARG A 112 -2.71 -3.70 2.49
C ARG A 112 -1.65 -4.44 3.27
N VAL A 113 -0.93 -3.71 4.12
CA VAL A 113 0.02 -4.29 5.08
C VAL A 113 -0.53 -4.06 6.48
N THR A 114 -0.75 -5.14 7.19
CA THR A 114 -1.26 -5.15 8.56
C THR A 114 -0.08 -5.22 9.52
N THR A 115 -0.04 -4.32 10.48
CA THR A 115 1.07 -4.21 11.44
C THR A 115 0.59 -4.34 12.87
N ASP A 116 1.28 -5.12 13.68
CA ASP A 116 1.09 -5.19 15.13
C ASP A 116 2.08 -4.23 15.78
N SER A 117 1.85 -2.95 15.56
CA SER A 117 2.64 -1.88 16.13
C SER A 117 1.71 -0.86 16.76
N ASN A 118 2.14 -0.23 17.85
CA ASN A 118 1.43 0.91 18.47
C ASN A 118 1.47 2.17 17.58
N TRP A 119 1.55 2.02 16.26
CA TRP A 119 1.49 3.11 15.28
C TRP A 119 0.15 3.86 15.34
N VAL A 120 -0.89 3.18 15.83
CA VAL A 120 -2.16 3.78 16.25
C VAL A 120 -2.34 3.48 17.74
N ASP A 121 -2.70 4.48 18.55
CA ASP A 121 -2.93 4.31 20.00
C ASP A 121 -3.88 3.11 20.27
N GLY A 122 -3.29 1.99 20.72
CA GLY A 122 -4.01 0.81 21.18
C GLY A 122 -4.51 -0.19 20.13
N GLY A 123 -3.96 -0.25 18.90
CA GLY A 123 -4.40 -1.27 17.94
C GLY A 123 -3.50 -1.54 16.73
N VAL A 124 -3.87 -2.59 15.98
CA VAL A 124 -3.28 -3.00 14.70
C VAL A 124 -3.36 -1.86 13.69
N GLY A 125 -2.23 -1.42 13.16
CA GLY A 125 -2.14 -0.38 12.14
C GLY A 125 -2.15 -0.94 10.72
N GLU A 126 -2.95 -0.38 9.81
CA GLU A 126 -2.97 -0.76 8.39
C GLU A 126 -2.27 0.30 7.51
N LEU A 127 -1.27 -0.13 6.74
CA LEU A 127 -0.69 0.66 5.66
C LEU A 127 -1.35 0.26 4.33
N LEU A 128 -1.94 1.25 3.65
CA LEU A 128 -2.57 1.07 2.34
C LEU A 128 -1.73 1.73 1.25
N ILE A 129 -1.20 0.91 0.34
CA ILE A 129 -0.42 1.35 -0.82
C ILE A 129 -1.25 1.08 -2.09
N PRO A 130 -1.85 2.10 -2.70
CA PRO A 130 -2.64 1.90 -3.90
C PRO A 130 -1.73 1.65 -5.11
N ILE A 131 -1.92 0.50 -5.77
CA ILE A 131 -1.15 0.06 -6.93
C ILE A 131 -1.86 0.47 -8.22
N ILE A 132 -3.17 0.26 -8.28
CA ILE A 132 -4.04 0.69 -9.38
C ILE A 132 -5.12 1.60 -8.81
N THR A 133 -5.07 2.89 -9.15
CA THR A 133 -6.00 3.92 -8.65
C THR A 133 -7.09 4.29 -9.65
N ARG A 134 -6.94 3.86 -10.91
CA ARG A 134 -7.88 4.10 -12.01
C ARG A 134 -8.17 2.78 -12.71
N PRO A 135 -9.39 2.56 -13.24
CA PRO A 135 -9.70 1.33 -13.94
C PRO A 135 -8.73 1.06 -15.09
N VAL A 136 -8.19 -0.16 -15.16
CA VAL A 136 -7.28 -0.60 -16.23
C VAL A 136 -7.78 -1.92 -16.82
N ARG A 137 -7.71 -2.08 -18.14
CA ARG A 137 -8.06 -3.36 -18.81
C ARG A 137 -7.17 -4.48 -18.31
N THR A 138 -7.76 -5.59 -17.89
CA THR A 138 -7.04 -6.78 -17.39
C THR A 138 -6.18 -7.44 -18.47
N SER A 139 -6.52 -7.25 -19.75
CA SER A 139 -5.72 -7.72 -20.89
C SER A 139 -4.50 -6.83 -21.22
N SER A 140 -4.41 -5.63 -20.64
CA SER A 140 -3.36 -4.67 -21.00
C SER A 140 -2.00 -5.06 -20.40
N LEU A 141 -0.92 -4.60 -21.06
CA LEU A 141 0.43 -4.72 -20.50
C LEU A 141 0.57 -3.93 -19.18
N VAL A 142 -0.05 -2.76 -19.10
CA VAL A 142 -0.03 -1.90 -17.92
C VAL A 142 -0.61 -2.62 -16.70
N TYR A 143 -1.75 -3.30 -16.85
CA TYR A 143 -2.32 -4.10 -15.76
C TYR A 143 -1.34 -5.18 -15.27
N ARG A 144 -0.74 -5.93 -16.19
CA ARG A 144 0.22 -6.99 -15.83
C ARG A 144 1.44 -6.43 -15.07
N GLN A 145 1.99 -5.31 -15.54
CA GLN A 145 3.13 -4.65 -14.88
C GLN A 145 2.78 -4.14 -13.48
N LEU A 146 1.61 -3.50 -13.32
CA LEU A 146 1.15 -3.01 -12.03
C LEU A 146 0.82 -4.16 -11.07
N LEU A 147 0.20 -5.23 -11.55
CA LEU A 147 -0.06 -6.43 -10.76
C LEU A 147 1.25 -7.09 -10.31
N GLU A 148 2.21 -7.27 -11.22
CA GLU A 148 3.54 -7.82 -10.90
C GLU A 148 4.26 -6.95 -9.86
N PHE A 149 4.22 -5.62 -10.02
CA PHE A 149 4.74 -4.70 -9.02
C PHE A 149 4.10 -4.90 -7.64
N GLY A 150 2.76 -4.99 -7.59
CA GLY A 150 2.04 -5.25 -6.34
C GLY A 150 2.38 -6.61 -5.72
N VAL A 151 2.53 -7.65 -6.52
CA VAL A 151 2.90 -9.01 -6.07
C VAL A 151 4.32 -9.02 -5.51
N ASN A 152 5.25 -8.36 -6.18
CA ASN A 152 6.64 -8.25 -5.73
C ASN A 152 6.69 -7.47 -4.41
N LEU A 153 6.04 -6.31 -4.33
CA LEU A 153 6.00 -5.51 -3.11
C LEU A 153 5.37 -6.27 -1.94
N LYS A 154 4.25 -7.00 -2.16
CA LYS A 154 3.66 -7.90 -1.15
C LYS A 154 4.68 -8.92 -0.66
N SER A 155 5.42 -9.53 -1.58
CA SER A 155 6.41 -10.57 -1.26
C SER A 155 7.56 -10.02 -0.41
N GLU A 156 7.95 -8.76 -0.58
CA GLU A 156 8.95 -8.11 0.29
C GLU A 156 8.49 -8.06 1.74
N PHE A 157 7.24 -7.66 2.00
CA PHE A 157 6.69 -7.60 3.36
C PHE A 157 6.57 -8.99 4.00
N ILE A 158 6.13 -9.99 3.24
CA ILE A 158 6.10 -11.38 3.72
C ILE A 158 7.51 -11.88 4.04
N ALA A 159 8.49 -11.59 3.18
CA ALA A 159 9.87 -11.98 3.41
C ALA A 159 10.47 -11.32 4.66
N MET A 160 10.09 -10.07 4.98
CA MET A 160 10.48 -9.39 6.22
C MET A 160 9.94 -10.12 7.44
N ARG A 161 8.63 -10.37 7.49
CA ARG A 161 7.99 -11.12 8.58
C ARG A 161 8.66 -12.49 8.78
N ASP A 162 8.85 -13.24 7.69
CA ASP A 162 9.42 -14.58 7.73
C ASP A 162 10.92 -14.56 8.09
N ALA A 163 11.63 -13.45 7.86
CA ALA A 163 12.99 -13.26 8.34
C ALA A 163 13.02 -12.99 9.85
N ALA A 164 12.11 -12.17 10.38
CA ALA A 164 12.01 -11.92 11.82
C ALA A 164 11.74 -13.22 12.61
N ALA A 165 10.79 -14.04 12.15
CA ALA A 165 10.46 -15.31 12.79
C ALA A 165 11.64 -16.30 12.86
N ARG A 166 12.60 -16.21 11.92
CA ARG A 166 13.80 -17.06 11.91
C ARG A 166 14.88 -16.62 12.91
N HIS A 167 14.83 -15.39 13.40
CA HIS A 167 15.77 -14.87 14.39
C HIS A 167 15.30 -15.05 15.84
N GLU A 168 14.08 -15.54 16.05
CA GLU A 168 13.49 -15.83 17.37
C GLU A 168 13.59 -17.31 17.77
N CYS A 169 14.12 -18.18 16.90
CA CYS A 169 14.42 -19.59 17.16
C CYS A 169 15.93 -19.82 17.36
#